data_AF-A0A8J3KXY8-F1
#
_entry.id   AF-A0A8J3KXY8-F1
#
_cell.length_a   1.000
_cell.length_b   1.000
_cell.length_c   1.000
_cell.angle_alpha   90.00
_cell.angle_beta   90.00
_cell.angle_gamma   90.00
#
_symmetry.space_group_name_H-M   'P 1'
#
loop_
_entity.id
_entity.type
_entity.pdbx_description
1 polymer ?
#
loop_
_entity_poly.entity_id
_entity_poly.type
_entity_poly.pdbx_seq_one_letter_code
_entity_poly.pdbx_strand_id
1 'polypeptide(L)'
;MGPRLVALLLAAALAVAGCGAPVNQAPVPRPAPRTVTVRLELAMDATGAQRAGVESWLRGRPEVAAFVFESREQALARFREAYRDSGELVGSISAADLPESFTVTLAADADADGFVAAAQPLEGLDHVVRDQDEPPPD
;
A
#
# COMPACT_ATOMS: atom_id res chain seq x y z
N MET A 1 -75.96 -25.44 35.72
CA MET A 1 -75.87 -24.30 36.68
C MET A 1 -74.72 -23.40 36.24
N GLY A 2 -74.96 -22.10 36.03
CA GLY A 2 -73.88 -21.10 35.85
C GLY A 2 -73.13 -20.83 37.17
N PRO A 3 -72.45 -19.68 37.38
CA PRO A 3 -72.38 -18.50 36.50
C PRO A 3 -71.04 -17.68 36.53
N ARG A 4 -71.00 -16.60 35.73
CA ARG A 4 -70.62 -15.22 36.10
C ARG A 4 -69.18 -14.79 36.49
N LEU A 5 -68.81 -13.65 35.88
CA LEU A 5 -68.19 -12.42 36.44
C LEU A 5 -66.66 -12.45 36.71
N VAL A 6 -65.87 -11.67 35.95
CA VAL A 6 -65.48 -10.24 36.18
C VAL A 6 -64.50 -10.07 37.34
N ALA A 7 -63.28 -9.60 37.05
CA ALA A 7 -62.70 -8.36 37.58
C ALA A 7 -61.15 -8.30 37.45
N LEU A 8 -60.71 -7.29 36.71
CA LEU A 8 -59.46 -6.53 36.82
C LEU A 8 -58.69 -6.63 38.15
N LEU A 9 -57.36 -6.77 38.07
CA LEU A 9 -56.42 -6.01 38.90
C LEU A 9 -55.16 -5.61 38.09
N LEU A 10 -54.97 -4.30 37.95
CA LEU A 10 -53.76 -3.62 37.52
C LEU A 10 -52.67 -3.73 38.60
N ALA A 11 -51.42 -3.96 38.20
CA ALA A 11 -50.25 -3.44 38.91
C ALA A 11 -49.12 -3.20 37.90
N ALA A 12 -48.85 -1.93 37.62
CA ALA A 12 -47.68 -1.48 36.88
C ALA A 12 -46.46 -1.47 37.81
N ALA A 13 -45.35 -2.06 37.38
CA ALA A 13 -44.03 -1.84 37.96
C ALA A 13 -43.04 -1.53 36.83
N LEU A 14 -42.58 -0.28 36.78
CA LEU A 14 -41.45 0.13 35.96
C LEU A 14 -40.20 -0.60 36.45
N ALA A 15 -39.57 -1.38 35.57
CA ALA A 15 -38.16 -1.72 35.67
C ALA A 15 -37.46 -1.11 34.45
N VAL A 16 -36.84 0.06 34.64
CA VAL A 16 -35.85 0.59 33.69
C VAL A 16 -34.64 -0.32 33.79
N ALA A 17 -34.63 -1.39 33.00
CA ALA A 17 -33.45 -2.22 32.82
C ALA A 17 -32.51 -1.48 31.87
N GLY A 18 -31.53 -0.78 32.46
CA GLY A 18 -30.43 -0.18 31.71
C GLY A 18 -29.67 -1.24 30.92
N CYS A 19 -29.47 -0.99 29.62
CA CYS A 19 -28.54 -1.77 28.81
C CYS A 19 -27.09 -1.46 29.25
N GLY A 20 -26.64 -2.07 30.33
CA GLY A 20 -25.23 -2.17 30.66
C GLY A 20 -24.60 -3.26 29.79
N ALA A 21 -24.05 -2.90 28.63
CA ALA A 21 -23.19 -3.82 27.87
C ALA A 21 -21.81 -3.86 28.54
N PRO A 22 -21.22 -5.05 28.77
CA PRO A 22 -19.90 -5.15 29.39
C PRO A 22 -18.84 -4.66 28.41
N VAL A 23 -18.12 -3.60 28.79
CA VAL A 23 -16.94 -3.10 28.07
C VAL A 23 -15.78 -4.05 28.34
N ASN A 24 -15.80 -5.20 27.66
CA ASN A 24 -14.63 -6.07 27.51
C ASN A 24 -14.13 -5.90 26.07
N GLN A 25 -13.66 -4.69 25.75
CA GLN A 25 -12.90 -4.46 24.53
C GLN A 25 -11.47 -4.92 24.80
N ALA A 26 -11.04 -6.01 24.16
CA ALA A 26 -9.63 -6.35 24.09
C ALA A 26 -8.84 -5.14 23.56
N PRO A 27 -7.58 -4.93 23.99
CA PRO A 27 -6.76 -3.86 23.44
C PRO A 27 -6.76 -3.96 21.92
N VAL A 28 -7.28 -2.93 21.24
CA VAL A 28 -7.24 -2.87 19.77
C VAL A 28 -5.76 -3.00 19.39
N PRO A 29 -5.37 -3.99 18.56
CA PRO A 29 -4.00 -4.09 18.09
C PRO A 29 -3.63 -2.76 17.43
N ARG A 30 -2.59 -2.08 17.93
CA ARG A 30 -2.08 -0.89 17.25
C ARG A 30 -1.70 -1.32 15.84
N PRO A 31 -2.19 -0.65 14.78
CA PRO A 31 -1.72 -0.93 13.45
C PRO A 31 -0.20 -0.77 13.43
N ALA A 32 0.49 -1.70 12.77
CA ALA A 32 1.93 -1.59 12.57
C ALA A 32 2.24 -0.24 11.87
N PRO A 33 3.39 0.39 12.16
CA PRO A 33 3.79 1.60 11.46
C PRO A 33 3.76 1.32 9.95
N ARG A 34 3.05 2.17 9.19
CA ARG A 34 2.97 2.04 7.73
C ARG A 34 4.28 2.55 7.14
N THR A 35 5.08 1.65 6.59
CA THR A 35 6.22 2.03 5.75
C THR A 35 5.72 2.55 4.41
N VAL A 36 6.30 3.63 3.91
CA VAL A 36 5.99 4.16 2.58
C VAL A 36 6.99 3.60 1.58
N THR A 37 6.49 3.12 0.45
CA THR A 37 7.29 2.66 -0.67
C THR A 37 7.20 3.66 -1.81
N VAL A 38 8.35 4.01 -2.39
CA VAL A 38 8.47 4.88 -3.56
C VAL A 38 9.18 4.09 -4.65
N ARG A 39 8.61 4.08 -5.86
CA ARG A 39 9.22 3.51 -7.07
C ARG A 39 9.88 4.64 -7.85
N LEU A 40 11.16 4.45 -8.18
CA LEU A 40 11.95 5.33 -9.02
C LEU A 40 12.20 4.59 -10.32
N GLU A 41 11.56 5.00 -11.40
CA GLU A 41 11.69 4.40 -12.72
C GLU A 41 12.76 5.13 -13.51
N LEU A 42 13.69 4.36 -14.08
CA LEU A 42 14.75 4.88 -14.91
C LEU A 42 14.22 5.13 -16.32
N ALA A 43 14.76 6.17 -16.95
CA ALA A 43 14.55 6.40 -18.37
C ALA A 43 15.00 5.19 -19.20
N MET A 44 14.31 4.96 -20.33
CA MET A 44 14.59 3.82 -21.21
C MET A 44 15.99 3.84 -21.84
N ASP A 45 16.64 4.99 -21.87
CA ASP A 45 18.01 5.19 -22.34
C ASP A 45 19.01 5.51 -21.20
N ALA A 46 18.60 5.34 -19.94
CA ALA A 46 19.46 5.58 -18.78
C ALA A 46 20.75 4.75 -18.87
N THR A 47 21.88 5.42 -18.71
CA THR A 47 23.20 4.80 -18.75
C THR A 47 23.51 4.10 -17.42
N GLY A 48 24.45 3.14 -17.45
CA GLY A 48 24.95 2.50 -16.23
C GLY A 48 25.54 3.50 -15.22
N ALA A 49 26.11 4.62 -15.69
CA ALA A 49 26.61 5.68 -14.83
C ALA A 49 25.47 6.45 -14.12
N GLN A 50 24.39 6.77 -14.83
CA GLN A 50 23.21 7.40 -14.24
C GLN A 50 22.53 6.47 -13.22
N ARG A 51 22.36 5.19 -13.55
CA ARG A 51 21.86 4.18 -12.60
C ARG A 51 22.72 4.13 -11.33
N ALA A 52 24.04 4.08 -11.46
CA ALA A 52 24.95 4.09 -10.32
C ALA A 52 24.90 5.41 -9.53
N GLY A 53 24.62 6.53 -10.19
CA GLY A 53 24.37 7.83 -9.56
C GLY A 53 23.13 7.80 -8.67
N VAL A 54 22.00 7.30 -9.18
CA VAL A 54 20.77 7.10 -8.39
C VAL A 54 21.03 6.17 -7.22
N GLU A 55 21.70 5.05 -7.44
CA GLU A 55 22.05 4.08 -6.40
C GLU A 55 22.92 4.68 -5.29
N SER A 56 23.87 5.54 -5.66
CA SER A 56 24.73 6.26 -4.70
C SER A 56 23.96 7.32 -3.92
N TRP A 57 23.05 8.03 -4.59
CA TRP A 57 22.16 9.00 -3.96
C TRP A 57 21.24 8.34 -2.93
N LEU A 58 20.69 7.16 -3.23
CA LEU A 58 19.86 6.39 -2.30
C LEU A 58 20.64 5.94 -1.06
N ARG A 59 21.86 5.43 -1.24
CA ARG A 59 22.73 5.02 -0.11
C ARG A 59 23.11 6.19 0.80
N GLY A 60 23.19 7.39 0.26
CA GLY A 60 23.58 8.59 1.01
C GLY A 60 22.48 9.16 1.91
N ARG A 61 21.27 8.59 1.90
CA ARG A 61 20.10 9.16 2.57
C ARG A 61 19.71 8.40 3.84
N PRO A 62 19.70 9.05 5.01
CA PRO A 62 19.29 8.42 6.27
C PRO A 62 17.81 8.04 6.31
N GLU A 63 16.96 8.71 5.53
CA GLU A 63 15.52 8.42 5.44
C GLU A 63 15.19 7.17 4.61
N VAL A 64 16.17 6.62 3.88
CA VAL A 64 16.01 5.37 3.12
C VAL A 64 16.32 4.18 4.03
N ALA A 65 15.30 3.40 4.37
CA ALA A 65 15.46 2.20 5.20
C ALA A 65 16.01 1.02 4.39
N ALA A 66 15.54 0.86 3.14
CA ALA A 66 16.01 -0.16 2.21
C ALA A 66 15.69 0.25 0.78
N PHE A 67 16.39 -0.33 -0.19
CA PHE A 67 16.00 -0.27 -1.59
C PHE A 67 16.39 -1.54 -2.33
N VAL A 68 15.62 -1.88 -3.37
CA VAL A 68 15.87 -3.01 -4.26
C VAL A 68 15.86 -2.52 -5.70
N PHE A 69 16.86 -2.94 -6.47
CA PHE A 69 16.90 -2.71 -7.91
C PHE A 69 16.16 -3.84 -8.64
N GLU A 70 15.30 -3.47 -9.58
CA GLU A 70 14.60 -4.35 -10.51
C GLU A 70 15.15 -4.10 -11.92
N SER A 71 15.80 -5.12 -12.50
CA SER A 71 16.23 -5.07 -13.91
C SER A 71 15.04 -5.23 -14.86
N ARG A 72 15.24 -4.91 -16.13
CA ARG A 72 14.21 -5.09 -17.17
C ARG A 72 13.71 -6.53 -17.29
N GLU A 73 14.61 -7.50 -17.13
CA GLU A 73 14.28 -8.93 -17.18
C GLU A 73 13.44 -9.33 -15.95
N GLN A 74 13.74 -8.77 -14.78
CA GLN A 74 12.97 -9.00 -13.56
C GLN A 74 11.58 -8.34 -13.67
N ALA A 75 11.51 -7.11 -14.19
CA ALA A 75 10.25 -6.42 -14.46
C ALA A 75 9.40 -7.23 -15.46
N LEU A 76 10.00 -7.76 -16.53
CA LEU A 76 9.29 -8.62 -17.48
C LEU A 76 8.79 -9.90 -16.83
N ALA A 77 9.59 -10.56 -16.00
CA ALA A 77 9.16 -11.76 -15.28
C ALA A 77 7.98 -11.46 -14.36
N ARG A 78 8.04 -10.35 -13.60
CA ARG A 78 6.93 -9.89 -12.73
C ARG A 78 5.68 -9.57 -13.56
N PHE A 79 5.83 -8.86 -14.67
CA PHE A 79 4.73 -8.53 -15.58
C PHE A 79 4.05 -9.79 -16.12
N ARG A 80 4.84 -10.77 -16.58
CA ARG A 80 4.30 -12.04 -17.09
C ARG A 80 3.54 -12.83 -16.04
N GLU A 81 4.00 -12.80 -14.79
CA GLU A 81 3.27 -13.44 -13.70
C GLU A 81 1.98 -12.69 -13.38
N ALA A 82 2.03 -11.36 -13.31
CA ALA A 82 0.86 -10.52 -13.00
C ALA A 82 -0.25 -10.63 -14.06
N TYR A 83 0.13 -10.74 -15.33
CA TYR A 83 -0.81 -10.80 -16.47
C TYR A 83 -0.90 -12.19 -17.09
N ARG A 84 -0.57 -13.25 -16.34
CA ARG A 84 -0.55 -14.65 -16.81
C ARG A 84 -1.83 -15.11 -17.49
N ASP A 85 -2.98 -14.56 -17.09
CA ASP A 85 -4.30 -14.91 -17.63
C ASP A 85 -4.68 -14.08 -18.88
N SER A 86 -3.87 -13.06 -19.21
CA SER A 86 -4.01 -12.18 -20.38
C SER A 86 -2.94 -12.50 -21.43
N GLY A 87 -3.05 -13.68 -22.06
CA GLY A 87 -2.01 -14.23 -22.93
C GLY A 87 -1.57 -13.35 -24.11
N GLU A 88 -2.48 -12.56 -24.69
CA GLU A 88 -2.15 -11.60 -25.77
C GLU A 88 -1.18 -10.51 -25.28
N LEU A 89 -1.43 -9.96 -24.08
CA LEU A 89 -0.64 -8.89 -23.48
C LEU A 89 0.76 -9.38 -23.06
N VAL A 90 0.85 -10.59 -22.52
CA VAL A 90 2.12 -11.21 -22.12
C VAL A 90 3.04 -11.47 -23.32
N GLY A 91 2.46 -11.78 -24.49
CA GLY A 91 3.21 -12.07 -25.70
C GLY A 91 3.72 -10.83 -26.45
N SER A 92 3.15 -9.65 -26.20
CA SER A 92 3.46 -8.42 -26.94
C SER A 92 4.53 -7.54 -26.30
N ILE A 93 4.82 -7.73 -25.01
CA ILE A 93 5.80 -6.94 -24.24
C ILE A 93 7.14 -7.68 -24.17
N SER A 94 8.22 -6.95 -24.45
CA SER A 94 9.60 -7.39 -24.25
C SER A 94 10.26 -6.66 -23.08
N ALA A 95 11.44 -7.14 -22.64
CA ALA A 95 12.19 -6.47 -21.59
C ALA A 95 12.61 -5.04 -22.01
N ALA A 96 12.81 -4.80 -23.31
CA ALA A 96 13.19 -3.49 -23.82
C ALA A 96 12.06 -2.46 -23.74
N ASP A 97 10.82 -2.89 -23.48
CA ASP A 97 9.65 -2.03 -23.32
C ASP A 97 9.36 -1.67 -21.86
N LEU A 98 10.15 -2.21 -20.92
CA LEU A 98 9.99 -2.01 -19.48
C LEU A 98 11.16 -1.23 -18.90
N PRO A 99 10.91 -0.23 -18.05
CA PRO A 99 11.97 0.50 -17.38
C PRO A 99 12.64 -0.37 -16.32
N GLU A 100 13.92 -0.10 -16.08
CA GLU A 100 14.55 -0.52 -14.82
C GLU A 100 14.01 0.36 -13.69
N SER A 101 13.99 -0.15 -12.46
CA SER A 101 13.51 0.67 -11.34
C SER A 101 14.19 0.35 -10.02
N PHE A 102 14.13 1.33 -9.11
CA PHE A 102 14.40 1.10 -7.70
C PHE A 102 13.10 1.15 -6.92
N THR A 103 12.82 0.11 -6.15
CA THR A 103 11.78 0.13 -5.12
C THR A 103 12.43 0.53 -3.81
N VAL A 104 12.05 1.69 -3.27
CA VAL A 104 12.65 2.29 -2.08
C VAL A 104 11.65 2.24 -0.94
N THR A 105 12.05 1.62 0.18
CA THR A 105 11.30 1.65 1.43
C THR A 105 11.86 2.77 2.32
N LEU A 106 11.02 3.73 2.65
CA LEU A 106 11.37 4.84 3.53
C LEU A 106 11.19 4.46 5.00
N ALA A 107 11.98 5.10 5.87
CA ALA A 107 11.78 5.04 7.31
C ALA A 107 10.37 5.55 7.69
N ALA A 108 9.83 5.08 8.82
CA ALA A 108 8.43 5.34 9.21
C ALA A 108 8.12 6.82 9.47
N ASP A 109 9.13 7.63 9.81
CA ASP A 109 9.08 9.06 10.08
C ASP A 109 9.63 9.92 8.93
N ALA A 110 9.96 9.31 7.79
CA ALA A 110 10.49 10.00 6.62
C ALA A 110 9.43 10.92 5.98
N ASP A 111 9.88 12.09 5.52
CA ASP A 111 9.10 12.95 4.63
C ASP A 111 9.10 12.37 3.21
N ALA A 112 8.05 11.61 2.89
CA ALA A 112 7.90 11.01 1.57
C ALA A 112 7.71 12.06 0.47
N ASP A 113 7.12 13.24 0.75
CA ASP A 113 6.90 14.32 -0.24
C ASP A 113 8.21 15.00 -0.57
N GLY A 114 8.97 15.36 0.45
CA GLY A 114 10.34 15.86 0.29
C GLY A 114 11.24 14.88 -0.45
N PHE A 115 11.15 13.57 -0.12
CA PHE A 115 11.94 12.55 -0.82
C PHE A 115 11.60 12.47 -2.31
N VAL A 116 10.31 12.40 -2.67
CA VAL A 116 9.88 12.34 -4.08
C VAL A 116 10.33 13.59 -4.83
N ALA A 117 10.09 14.78 -4.28
CA ALA A 117 10.50 16.04 -4.90
C ALA A 117 12.02 16.14 -5.09
N ALA A 118 12.80 15.60 -4.14
CA ALA A 118 14.26 15.57 -4.23
C ALA A 118 14.80 14.53 -5.23
N ALA A 119 14.05 13.44 -5.47
CA ALA A 119 14.42 12.39 -6.42
C ALA A 119 14.11 12.79 -7.87
N GLN A 120 12.99 13.48 -8.11
CA GLN A 120 12.54 13.88 -9.45
C GLN A 120 13.61 14.52 -10.37
N PRO A 121 14.50 15.42 -9.91
CA PRO A 121 15.48 16.04 -10.79
C PRO A 121 16.75 15.20 -11.04
N LEU A 122 16.85 13.97 -10.52
CA LEU A 122 18.02 13.12 -10.73
C LEU A 122 18.13 12.68 -12.19
N GLU A 123 19.34 12.76 -12.74
CA GLU A 123 19.61 12.31 -14.10
C GLU A 123 19.35 10.82 -14.27
N GLY A 124 18.68 10.47 -15.37
CA GLY A 124 18.35 9.10 -15.72
C GLY A 124 17.08 8.56 -15.06
N LEU A 125 16.36 9.35 -14.26
CA LEU A 125 14.99 9.04 -13.86
C LEU A 125 13.98 9.62 -14.85
N ASP A 126 12.88 8.89 -15.04
CA ASP A 126 11.73 9.31 -15.84
C ASP A 126 10.49 9.53 -14.95
N HIS A 127 10.23 8.59 -14.03
CA HIS A 127 9.11 8.66 -13.10
C HIS A 127 9.52 8.38 -11.64
N VAL A 128 8.85 9.07 -10.72
CA VAL A 128 8.96 8.82 -9.28
C VAL A 128 7.54 8.77 -8.71
N VAL A 129 7.11 7.58 -8.29
CA VAL A 129 5.71 7.28 -7.96
C VAL A 129 5.63 6.66 -6.57
N ARG A 130 4.57 6.94 -5.81
CA ARG A 130 4.28 6.22 -4.58
C ARG A 130 3.44 5.00 -4.86
N ASP A 131 3.72 3.93 -4.13
CA ASP A 131 2.97 2.68 -4.25
C ASP A 131 1.46 2.83 -3.86
N GLN A 132 1.06 3.95 -3.28
CA GLN A 132 -0.35 4.26 -2.97
C GLN A 132 -1.16 4.75 -4.18
N ASP A 133 -0.50 5.00 -5.31
CA ASP A 133 -1.13 5.57 -6.51
C ASP A 133 -1.59 4.50 -7.54
N GLU A 134 -1.25 3.22 -7.34
CA GLU A 134 -1.66 2.14 -8.25
C GLU A 134 -2.82 1.32 -7.65
N PRO A 135 -4.06 1.44 -8.17
CA PRO A 135 -5.13 0.52 -7.81
C PRO A 135 -4.75 -0.90 -8.27
N PRO A 136 -4.97 -1.94 -7.46
CA PRO A 136 -4.73 -3.31 -7.90
C PRO A 136 -5.59 -3.62 -9.13
N PRO A 137 -5.09 -4.39 -10.10
CA PRO A 137 -5.91 -4.85 -11.21
C PRO A 137 -7.06 -5.73 -10.67
N ASP A 138 -8.27 -5.48 -11.17
CA ASP A 138 -9.51 -6.24 -10.87
C ASP A 138 -9.47 -7.67 -11.44
#